data_AF-A0A258TD99-F1
#
_entry.id   AF-A0A258TD99-F1
#
_cell.length_a   1.000
_cell.length_b   1.000
_cell.length_c   1.000
_cell.angle_alpha   90.00
_cell.angle_beta   90.00
_cell.angle_gamma   90.00
#
_symmetry.space_group_name_H-M   'P 1'
#
loop_
_entity.id
_entity.type
_entity.pdbx_description
1 polymer ?
#
loop_
_entity_poly.entity_id
_entity_poly.type
_entity_poly.pdbx_seq_one_letter_code
_entity_poly.pdbx_strand_id
1 'polypeptide(L)'
;MLALADDRQNGPDDLAARIARAKAEHEVAGHSAATASENKGWAIGIEFVGLVLVSTAIGWGIDNYTGLGSKPWAMIIMLVFGFAAGVYRAMQTSSQFDADPTSDNRK
;
A
#
# COMPACT_ATOMS: atom_id res chain seq x y z
N MET A 1 -56.58 -4.46 22.90
CA MET A 1 -55.73 -3.26 22.72
C MET A 1 -54.23 -3.63 22.87
N LEU A 2 -53.77 -4.72 22.22
CA LEU A 2 -52.40 -5.28 22.41
C LEU A 2 -51.81 -5.86 21.11
N ALA A 3 -52.24 -5.36 19.94
CA ALA A 3 -51.72 -5.81 18.63
C ALA A 3 -51.04 -4.67 17.84
N LEU A 4 -51.05 -3.45 18.37
CA LEU A 4 -50.55 -2.23 17.71
C LEU A 4 -49.23 -1.71 18.32
N ALA A 5 -48.74 -2.39 19.37
CA ALA A 5 -47.50 -2.04 20.07
C ALA A 5 -46.30 -2.90 19.63
N ASP A 6 -46.55 -4.05 18.99
CA ASP A 6 -45.55 -5.03 18.57
C ASP A 6 -44.86 -4.60 17.26
N ASP A 7 -45.63 -4.16 16.26
CA ASP A 7 -45.14 -3.71 14.95
C ASP A 7 -44.21 -2.49 15.03
N ARG A 8 -44.43 -1.61 16.03
CA ARG A 8 -43.59 -0.44 16.28
C ARG A 8 -42.27 -0.75 17.00
N GLN A 9 -42.10 -1.95 17.58
CA GLN A 9 -40.85 -2.36 18.23
C GLN A 9 -39.98 -3.16 17.25
N ASN A 10 -40.61 -3.97 16.40
CA ASN A 10 -39.91 -4.76 15.37
C ASN A 10 -39.15 -3.90 14.34
N GLY A 11 -39.71 -2.75 13.94
CA GLY A 11 -39.07 -1.84 12.96
C GLY A 11 -37.79 -1.14 13.47
N PRO A 12 -37.81 -0.52 14.67
CA PRO A 12 -36.61 0.04 15.29
C PRO A 12 -35.54 -0.99 15.58
N ASP A 13 -35.92 -2.19 16.03
CA ASP A 13 -34.98 -3.25 16.39
C ASP A 13 -34.35 -3.89 15.14
N ASP A 14 -35.10 -4.08 14.05
CA ASP A 14 -34.55 -4.52 12.75
C ASP A 14 -33.57 -3.48 12.18
N LEU A 15 -33.92 -2.19 12.23
CA LEU A 15 -33.05 -1.13 11.76
C LEU A 15 -31.77 -1.04 12.60
N ALA A 16 -31.89 -1.15 13.92
CA ALA A 16 -30.74 -1.19 14.82
C ALA A 16 -29.85 -2.42 14.55
N ALA A 17 -30.44 -3.59 14.31
CA ALA A 17 -29.72 -4.81 13.95
C ALA A 17 -28.99 -4.68 12.61
N ARG A 18 -29.62 -4.06 11.61
CA ARG A 18 -29.02 -3.80 10.29
C ARG A 18 -27.90 -2.76 10.35
N ILE A 19 -28.07 -1.70 11.13
CA ILE A 19 -27.02 -0.70 11.37
C ILE A 19 -25.85 -1.32 12.13
N ALA A 20 -26.12 -2.15 13.15
CA ALA A 20 -25.09 -2.85 13.89
C ALA A 20 -24.30 -3.82 13.00
N ARG A 21 -24.98 -4.59 12.14
CA ARG A 21 -24.34 -5.47 11.16
C ARG A 21 -23.51 -4.68 10.15
N ALA A 22 -24.07 -3.61 9.57
CA ALA A 22 -23.35 -2.76 8.62
C ALA A 22 -22.11 -2.11 9.26
N LYS A 23 -22.22 -1.67 10.51
CA LYS A 23 -21.09 -1.09 11.27
C LYS A 23 -20.01 -2.14 11.58
N ALA A 24 -20.40 -3.36 11.97
CA ALA A 24 -19.48 -4.46 12.21
C ALA A 24 -18.74 -4.89 10.93
N GLU A 25 -19.46 -4.98 9.80
CA GLU A 25 -18.85 -5.24 8.49
C GLU A 25 -17.87 -4.13 8.09
N HIS A 26 -18.21 -2.86 8.35
CA HIS A 26 -17.35 -1.71 8.06
C HIS A 26 -16.13 -1.62 8.99
N GLU A 27 -16.25 -2.06 10.24
CA GLU A 27 -15.15 -2.10 11.21
C GLU A 27 -14.15 -3.20 10.88
N VAL A 28 -14.63 -4.39 10.47
CA VAL A 28 -13.78 -5.50 9.99
C VAL A 28 -13.11 -5.15 8.65
N ALA A 29 -13.85 -4.53 7.73
CA ALA A 29 -13.30 -4.03 6.47
C ALA A 29 -12.28 -2.90 6.71
N GLY A 30 -12.55 -2.00 7.65
CA GLY A 30 -11.64 -0.93 8.06
C GLY A 30 -10.34 -1.45 8.68
N HIS A 31 -10.41 -2.44 9.57
CA HIS A 31 -9.23 -3.12 10.13
C HIS A 31 -8.43 -3.84 9.04
N SER A 32 -9.10 -4.59 8.16
CA SER A 32 -8.45 -5.31 7.07
C SER A 32 -7.78 -4.36 6.06
N ALA A 33 -8.42 -3.23 5.76
CA ALA A 33 -7.88 -2.19 4.90
C ALA A 33 -6.69 -1.46 5.55
N ALA A 34 -6.74 -1.19 6.86
CA ALA A 34 -5.62 -0.60 7.60
C ALA A 34 -4.40 -1.54 7.60
N THR A 35 -4.58 -2.82 7.94
CA THR A 35 -3.50 -3.81 7.90
C THR A 35 -2.97 -4.03 6.48
N ALA A 36 -3.84 -4.03 5.46
CA ALA A 36 -3.42 -4.12 4.06
C ALA A 36 -2.62 -2.88 3.62
N SER A 37 -2.99 -1.69 4.08
CA SER A 37 -2.28 -0.44 3.80
C SER A 37 -0.89 -0.41 4.46
N GLU A 38 -0.80 -0.84 5.71
CA GLU A 38 0.47 -0.96 6.45
C GLU A 38 1.44 -1.94 5.76
N ASN A 39 0.95 -3.12 5.36
CA ASN A 39 1.76 -4.12 4.66
C ASN A 39 2.25 -3.63 3.29
N LYS A 40 1.47 -2.79 2.60
CA LYS A 40 1.84 -2.20 1.30
C LYS A 40 2.95 -1.16 1.44
N GLY A 41 2.87 -0.28 2.44
CA GLY A 41 3.94 0.70 2.72
C GLY A 41 5.28 0.02 3.03
N TRP A 42 5.22 -1.07 3.80
CA TRP A 42 6.39 -1.90 4.09
C TRP A 42 6.98 -2.57 2.84
N ALA A 43 6.13 -3.09 1.95
CA ALA A 43 6.57 -3.68 0.68
C ALA A 43 7.30 -2.66 -0.20
N ILE A 44 6.79 -1.43 -0.33
CA ILE A 44 7.46 -0.35 -1.08
C ILE A 44 8.85 -0.05 -0.50
N GLY A 45 8.96 0.01 0.83
CA GLY A 45 10.24 0.20 1.52
C GLY A 45 11.23 -0.93 1.25
N ILE A 46 10.79 -2.19 1.34
CA ILE A 46 11.63 -3.35 1.04
C ILE A 46 12.09 -3.36 -0.42
N GLU A 47 11.19 -3.06 -1.37
CA GLU A 47 11.54 -3.01 -2.78
C GLU A 47 12.58 -1.93 -3.06
N PHE A 48 12.43 -0.75 -2.47
CA PHE A 48 13.41 0.33 -2.59
C PHE A 48 14.78 -0.09 -2.04
N VAL A 49 14.83 -0.61 -0.81
CA VAL A 49 16.08 -1.05 -0.18
C VAL A 49 16.71 -2.20 -0.98
N GLY A 50 15.90 -3.15 -1.46
CA GLY A 50 16.36 -4.25 -2.30
C GLY A 50 17.03 -3.77 -3.59
N LEU A 51 16.43 -2.80 -4.28
CA LEU A 51 17.00 -2.22 -5.50
C LEU A 51 18.34 -1.50 -5.24
N VAL A 52 18.42 -0.73 -4.16
CA VAL A 52 19.66 -0.04 -3.75
C VAL A 52 20.75 -1.05 -3.40
N LEU A 53 20.43 -2.09 -2.62
CA LEU A 53 21.41 -3.11 -2.23
C LEU A 53 21.90 -3.91 -3.44
N VAL A 54 21.01 -4.30 -4.35
CA VAL A 54 21.37 -5.01 -5.58
C VAL A 54 22.24 -4.15 -6.48
N SER A 55 21.88 -2.89 -6.72
CA SER A 55 22.68 -1.99 -7.56
C SER A 55 24.05 -1.72 -6.96
N THR A 56 24.13 -1.54 -5.63
CA THR A 56 25.38 -1.37 -4.89
C THR A 56 26.26 -2.61 -5.00
N ALA A 57 25.70 -3.82 -4.80
CA ALA A 57 26.47 -5.06 -4.92
C ALA A 57 27.07 -5.22 -6.34
N ILE A 58 26.30 -4.88 -7.37
CA ILE A 58 26.76 -4.90 -8.76
C ILE A 58 27.86 -3.86 -8.98
N GLY A 59 27.65 -2.62 -8.54
CA GLY A 59 28.64 -1.55 -8.65
C GLY A 59 29.96 -1.92 -7.98
N TRP A 60 29.89 -2.56 -6.81
CA TRP A 60 31.06 -3.03 -6.08
C TRP A 60 31.78 -4.13 -6.86
N GLY A 61 31.06 -5.11 -7.40
CA GLY A 61 31.65 -6.15 -8.24
C GLY A 61 32.40 -5.57 -9.45
N ILE A 62 31.83 -4.57 -10.12
CA ILE A 62 32.45 -3.90 -11.27
C ILE A 62 33.71 -3.13 -10.85
N ASP A 63 33.65 -2.35 -9.78
CA ASP A 63 34.79 -1.58 -9.29
C ASP A 63 35.95 -2.50 -8.85
N ASN A 64 35.67 -3.70 -8.33
CA ASN A 64 36.71 -4.68 -7.97
C ASN A 64 37.30 -5.40 -9.19
N TYR A 65 36.50 -5.73 -10.21
CA TYR A 65 36.96 -6.50 -11.36
C TYR A 65 37.73 -5.66 -12.39
N THR A 66 37.44 -4.37 -12.48
CA THR A 66 37.99 -3.49 -13.52
C THR A 66 39.38 -2.94 -13.20
N GLY A 67 39.93 -3.20 -12.00
CA GLY A 67 41.28 -2.75 -11.62
C GLY A 67 41.46 -1.22 -11.66
N LEU A 68 40.36 -0.46 -11.73
CA LEU A 68 40.32 1.00 -11.69
C LEU A 68 40.70 1.42 -10.28
N GLY A 69 42.00 1.56 -10.02
CA GLY A 69 42.58 1.85 -8.70
C GLY A 69 41.71 2.77 -7.83
N SER A 70 40.96 2.14 -6.91
CA SER A 70 40.31 2.74 -5.73
C SER A 70 39.29 3.87 -5.92
N LYS A 71 38.86 4.23 -7.13
CA LYS A 71 37.83 5.27 -7.30
C LYS A 71 36.47 4.61 -7.58
N PRO A 72 35.48 4.70 -6.65
CA PRO A 72 34.22 3.96 -6.70
C PRO A 72 33.23 4.54 -7.72
N TRP A 73 33.67 4.70 -8.97
CA TRP A 73 32.89 5.33 -10.03
C TRP A 73 31.70 4.47 -10.44
N ALA A 74 31.89 3.15 -10.59
CA ALA A 74 30.78 2.27 -10.96
C ALA A 74 29.76 2.20 -9.80
N MET A 75 30.24 2.13 -8.56
CA MET A 75 29.40 2.24 -7.36
C MET A 75 28.56 3.51 -7.34
N ILE A 76 29.15 4.69 -7.61
CA ILE A 76 28.41 5.96 -7.63
C ILE A 76 27.33 5.94 -8.72
N ILE A 77 27.67 5.52 -9.94
CA ILE A 77 26.71 5.45 -11.05
C ILE A 77 25.57 4.48 -10.72
N MET A 78 25.89 3.28 -10.23
CA MET A 78 24.90 2.26 -9.91
C MET A 78 24.04 2.63 -8.69
N LEU A 79 24.59 3.37 -7.72
CA LEU A 79 23.81 3.91 -6.60
C LEU A 79 22.80 4.95 -7.08
N VAL A 80 23.21 5.90 -7.92
CA VAL A 80 22.30 6.91 -8.49
C VAL A 80 21.21 6.22 -9.32
N PHE A 81 21.57 5.24 -10.14
CA PHE A 81 20.62 4.51 -10.96
C PHE A 81 19.64 3.67 -10.14
N GLY A 82 20.13 2.94 -9.13
CA GLY A 82 19.30 2.15 -8.20
C GLY A 82 18.39 3.02 -7.35
N PHE A 83 18.87 4.18 -6.89
CA PHE A 83 18.07 5.16 -6.18
C PHE A 83 16.97 5.75 -7.06
N ALA A 84 17.31 6.18 -8.29
CA ALA A 84 16.33 6.71 -9.24
C ALA A 84 15.26 5.66 -9.59
N ALA A 85 15.68 4.41 -9.85
CA ALA A 85 14.77 3.30 -10.09
C ALA A 85 13.87 3.00 -8.88
N GLY A 86 14.43 3.01 -7.67
CA GLY A 86 13.69 2.81 -6.43
C GLY A 86 12.64 3.90 -6.19
N VAL A 87 13.02 5.18 -6.34
CA VAL A 87 12.10 6.32 -6.22
C VAL A 87 11.02 6.25 -7.29
N TYR A 88 11.37 5.97 -8.55
CA TYR A 88 10.41 5.82 -9.64
C TYR A 88 9.38 4.71 -9.34
N ARG A 89 9.82 3.55 -8.85
CA ARG A 89 8.91 2.46 -8.47
C ARG A 89 8.01 2.82 -7.29
N ALA A 90 8.56 3.49 -6.27
CA ALA A 90 7.79 3.95 -5.12
C ALA A 90 6.70 4.95 -5.52
N MET A 91 7.04 5.91 -6.41
CA MET A 91 6.10 6.88 -6.96
C MET A 91 5.02 6.22 -7.82
N GLN A 92 5.37 5.27 -8.69
CA GLN A 92 4.43 4.54 -9.53
C GLN A 92 3.43 3.72 -8.70
N THR A 93 3.90 3.09 -7.63
CA THR A 93 3.03 2.36 -6.69
C THR A 93 2.12 3.32 -5.94
N SER A 94 2.63 4.49 -5.55
CA SER A 94 1.85 5.54 -4.90
C SER A 94 0.77 6.12 -5.82
N SER A 95 1.07 6.38 -7.09
CA SER A 95 0.12 6.93 -8.07
C SER A 95 -1.01 5.97 -8.45
N GLN A 96 -0.82 4.66 -8.28
CA GLN A 96 -1.90 3.67 -8.45
C GLN A 96 -2.96 3.78 -7.35
N PHE A 97 -2.66 4.41 -6.21
CA PHE A 97 -3.63 4.62 -5.13
C PHE A 97 -4.44 5.92 -5.28
N ASP A 98 -3.88 6.95 -5.92
CA ASP A 98 -4.61 8.20 -6.22
C ASP A 98 -5.61 8.05 -7.39
N ALA A 99 -5.49 6.97 -8.17
CA ALA A 99 -6.32 6.70 -9.34
C ALA A 99 -7.64 5.97 -9.04
N ASP A 100 -8.03 5.78 -7.77
CA ASP A 100 -9.39 5.34 -7.41
C ASP A 100 -10.18 6.43 -6.65
N PRO A 101 -10.55 7.55 -7.30
CA PRO A 101 -11.70 8.31 -6.87
C PRO A 101 -12.92 7.63 -7.48
N THR A 102 -13.65 6.84 -6.68
CA THR A 102 -15.09 6.59 -6.84
C THR A 102 -15.61 6.80 -8.26
N SER A 103 -15.48 5.80 -9.13
CA SER A 103 -16.17 5.81 -10.41
C SER A 103 -17.67 5.56 -10.18
N ASP A 104 -18.36 6.61 -9.72
CA ASP A 104 -19.83 6.73 -9.78
C ASP A 104 -20.24 6.82 -11.26
N ASN A 105 -20.38 5.66 -11.90
CA ASN A 105 -21.00 5.50 -13.21
C ASN A 105 -22.48 5.18 -13.04
N ARG A 106 -23.27 6.17 -12.63
CA ARG A 106 -24.71 6.19 -12.85
C ARG A 106 -25.00 6.90 -14.17
N LYS A 107 -25.33 6.13 -15.21
CA LYS A 107 -26.06 6.59 -16.39
C LYS A 107 -27.30 5.73 -16.57
#